data_AF-A0A1Q7WUZ8-F1
#
_entry.id   AF-A0A1Q7WUZ8-F1
#
_cell.length_a   1.000
_cell.length_b   1.000
_cell.length_c   1.000
_cell.angle_alpha   90.00
_cell.angle_beta   90.00
_cell.angle_gamma   90.00
#
_symmetry.space_group_name_H-M   'P 1'
#
loop_
_entity.id
_entity.type
_entity.pdbx_description
1 polymer ?
#
loop_
_entity_poly.entity_id
_entity_poly.type
_entity_poly.pdbx_seq_one_letter_code
_entity_poly.pdbx_strand_id
1 'polypeptide(L)'
;MRKEYDFRKGRRGAVVPVPAGKTRITIRLDEDVLTWFRAQVHATGGGNYQTLINQALRQYVSSRREPLEDTLRRVFREELRAYRAGTRRA
;
A
#
# COMPACT_ATOMS: atom_id res chain seq x y z
N MET A 1 -3.59 -24.03 -38.71
CA MET A 1 -3.95 -24.28 -37.29
C MET A 1 -4.47 -25.71 -37.15
N ARG A 2 -4.09 -26.44 -36.10
CA ARG A 2 -4.63 -27.81 -35.85
C ARG A 2 -6.04 -27.73 -35.27
N LYS A 3 -6.92 -28.64 -35.71
CA LYS A 3 -8.34 -28.66 -35.33
C LYS A 3 -8.57 -29.09 -33.88
N GLU A 4 -7.68 -29.91 -33.31
CA GLU A 4 -7.88 -30.49 -31.98
C GLU A 4 -6.55 -30.60 -31.22
N TYR A 5 -6.60 -30.31 -29.91
CA TYR A 5 -5.48 -30.44 -28.98
C TYR A 5 -5.89 -31.35 -27.82
N ASP A 6 -5.08 -32.37 -27.54
CA ASP A 6 -5.27 -33.27 -26.40
C ASP A 6 -4.60 -32.69 -25.15
N PHE A 7 -5.42 -32.27 -24.19
CA PHE A 7 -4.99 -31.68 -22.91
C PHE A 7 -5.05 -32.66 -21.74
N ARG A 8 -5.26 -33.97 -21.97
CA ARG A 8 -5.43 -34.97 -20.90
C ARG A 8 -4.22 -35.11 -19.97
N LYS A 9 -3.03 -34.73 -20.43
CA LYS A 9 -1.78 -34.74 -19.64
C LYS A 9 -1.28 -33.35 -19.24
N GLY A 10 -2.06 -32.30 -19.49
CA GLY A 10 -1.70 -30.94 -19.10
C GLY A 10 -1.80 -30.78 -17.58
N ARG A 11 -0.66 -30.64 -16.89
CA ARG A 11 -0.68 -30.12 -15.51
C ARG A 11 -1.12 -28.65 -15.57
N ARG A 12 -2.24 -28.32 -14.92
CA ARG A 12 -2.62 -26.92 -14.69
C ARG A 12 -1.59 -26.27 -13.75
N GLY A 13 -0.65 -25.51 -14.30
CA GLY A 13 0.32 -24.70 -13.56
C GLY A 13 1.49 -24.28 -14.46
N ALA A 14 2.06 -23.08 -14.39
CA ALA A 14 2.18 -22.20 -13.25
C ALA A 14 1.13 -21.08 -13.22
N VAL A 15 0.26 -21.11 -12.21
CA VAL A 15 -0.21 -19.84 -11.64
C VAL A 15 1.00 -19.33 -10.88
N VAL A 16 1.65 -18.26 -11.36
CA VAL A 16 2.81 -17.64 -10.69
C VAL A 16 2.54 -17.68 -9.18
N PRO A 17 3.38 -18.38 -8.38
CA PRO A 17 3.13 -18.48 -6.96
C PRO A 17 3.06 -17.06 -6.42
N VAL A 18 2.00 -16.78 -5.66
CA VAL A 18 1.85 -15.45 -5.06
C VAL A 18 3.11 -15.21 -4.23
N PRO A 19 3.82 -14.08 -4.43
CA PRO A 19 5.04 -13.80 -3.68
C PRO A 19 4.78 -13.98 -2.19
N ALA A 20 5.72 -14.59 -1.47
CA ALA A 20 5.60 -14.85 -0.04
C ALA A 20 5.14 -13.58 0.70
N GLY A 21 4.12 -13.71 1.55
CA GLY A 21 3.54 -12.59 2.31
C GLY A 21 2.47 -11.77 1.58
N LYS A 22 2.06 -12.15 0.37
CA LYS A 22 0.87 -11.60 -0.30
C LYS A 22 -0.24 -12.65 -0.35
N THR A 23 -1.46 -12.25 0.00
CA THR A 23 -2.64 -13.13 -0.07
C THR A 23 -3.53 -12.64 -1.21
N ARG A 24 -3.88 -13.54 -2.15
CA ARG A 24 -4.85 -13.21 -3.21
C ARG A 24 -6.25 -13.20 -2.61
N ILE A 25 -6.89 -12.04 -2.61
CA ILE A 25 -8.27 -11.86 -2.16
C ILE A 25 -9.13 -11.31 -3.30
N THR A 26 -10.42 -11.61 -3.28
CA THR A 26 -11.42 -10.99 -4.17
C THR A 26 -12.16 -9.95 -3.35
N ILE A 27 -11.97 -8.67 -3.69
CA ILE A 27 -12.65 -7.53 -3.05
C ILE A 27 -13.36 -6.71 -4.12
N ARG A 28 -14.51 -6.13 -3.76
CA ARG A 28 -15.16 -5.11 -4.59
C ARG A 28 -14.55 -3.75 -4.22
N LEU A 29 -14.20 -2.97 -5.23
CA LEU A 29 -13.71 -1.60 -5.11
C LEU A 29 -14.52 -0.74 -6.07
N ASP A 30 -14.77 0.50 -5.67
CA ASP A 30 -15.49 1.45 -6.52
C ASP A 30 -14.67 1.80 -7.77
N GLU A 31 -15.40 2.06 -8.85
CA GLU A 31 -14.80 2.26 -10.18
C GLU A 31 -13.98 3.55 -10.26
N ASP A 32 -14.41 4.60 -9.56
CA ASP A 32 -13.72 5.88 -9.45
C ASP A 32 -12.37 5.73 -8.74
N VAL A 33 -12.32 4.98 -7.64
CA VAL A 33 -11.09 4.66 -6.90
C VAL A 33 -10.11 3.90 -7.80
N LEU A 34 -10.58 2.87 -8.51
CA LEU A 34 -9.75 2.13 -9.46
C LEU A 34 -9.23 3.03 -10.59
N THR A 35 -10.09 3.89 -11.13
CA THR A 35 -9.74 4.84 -12.20
C THR A 35 -8.67 5.81 -11.74
N TRP A 36 -8.80 6.36 -10.53
CA TRP A 36 -7.81 7.27 -9.95
C TRP A 36 -6.43 6.61 -9.83
N PHE A 37 -6.35 5.40 -9.24
CA PHE A 37 -5.07 4.69 -9.10
C PHE A 37 -4.45 4.28 -10.43
N ARG A 38 -5.27 3.95 -11.45
CA ARG A 38 -4.76 3.69 -12.80
C ARG A 38 -4.15 4.95 -13.40
N ALA A 39 -4.85 6.09 -13.33
CA ALA A 39 -4.37 7.36 -13.88
C ALA A 39 -3.02 7.77 -13.27
N GLN A 40 -2.86 7.63 -11.94
CA GLN A 40 -1.61 7.91 -11.24
C GLN A 40 -0.42 7.10 -11.76
N VAL A 41 -0.64 5.81 -12.04
CA VAL A 41 0.38 4.90 -12.57
C VAL A 41 0.71 5.19 -14.04
N HIS A 42 -0.30 5.53 -14.84
CA HIS A 42 -0.07 5.93 -16.23
C HIS A 42 0.76 7.22 -16.31
N ALA A 43 0.53 8.17 -15.41
CA ALA A 43 1.29 9.42 -15.35
C ALA A 43 2.77 9.21 -14.98
N THR A 44 3.10 8.16 -14.23
CA THR A 44 4.47 7.86 -13.77
C THR A 44 5.26 6.93 -14.71
N GLY A 45 4.78 6.70 -15.93
CA GLY A 45 5.51 5.90 -16.94
C GLY A 45 5.24 4.39 -16.87
N GLY A 46 4.12 3.99 -16.24
CA GLY A 46 3.73 2.60 -16.12
C GLY A 46 4.18 1.96 -14.81
N GLY A 47 3.33 1.09 -14.27
CA GLY A 47 3.51 0.48 -12.96
C GLY A 47 2.30 -0.35 -12.57
N ASN A 48 2.24 -0.78 -11.30
CA ASN A 48 1.16 -1.63 -10.82
C ASN A 48 0.25 -0.83 -9.86
N TYR A 49 -0.98 -0.54 -10.29
CA TYR A 49 -1.98 0.16 -9.46
C TYR A 49 -2.30 -0.61 -8.17
N GLN A 50 -2.16 -1.94 -8.16
CA GLN A 50 -2.31 -2.76 -6.96
C GLN A 50 -1.23 -2.45 -5.91
N THR A 51 -0.02 -2.05 -6.33
CA THR A 51 1.03 -1.62 -5.40
C THR A 51 0.63 -0.34 -4.68
N LEU A 52 0.09 0.64 -5.41
CA LEU A 52 -0.39 1.90 -4.81
C LEU A 52 -1.57 1.67 -3.87
N ILE A 53 -2.54 0.85 -4.27
CA ILE A 53 -3.67 0.48 -3.40
C ILE A 53 -3.15 -0.16 -2.11
N ASN A 54 -2.24 -1.12 -2.22
CA ASN A 54 -1.65 -1.77 -1.03
C ASN A 54 -0.86 -0.78 -0.17
N GLN A 55 -0.16 0.18 -0.76
CA GLN A 55 0.56 1.21 -0.01
C GLN A 55 -0.41 2.13 0.74
N ALA A 56 -1.50 2.56 0.11
CA ALA A 56 -2.55 3.35 0.75
C ALA A 56 -3.19 2.60 1.93
N LEU A 57 -3.50 1.31 1.74
CA LEU A 57 -4.02 0.46 2.81
C LEU A 57 -3.02 0.30 3.97
N ARG A 58 -1.72 0.14 3.67
CA ARG A 58 -0.67 0.11 4.69
C ARG A 58 -0.59 1.42 5.46
N GLN A 59 -0.61 2.55 4.78
CA GLN A 59 -0.60 3.87 5.41
C GLN A 59 -1.82 4.06 6.33
N TYR A 60 -3.00 3.65 5.88
CA TYR A 60 -4.21 3.70 6.70
C TYR A 60 -4.14 2.82 7.96
N VAL A 61 -3.60 1.60 7.83
CA VAL A 61 -3.40 0.72 8.99
C VAL A 61 -2.34 1.30 9.94
N SER A 62 -1.25 1.83 9.41
CA SER A 62 -0.20 2.46 10.21
C SER A 62 -0.70 3.70 10.95
N SER A 63 -1.47 4.57 10.29
CA SER A 63 -2.05 5.76 10.91
C SER A 63 -3.12 5.46 11.95
N ARG A 64 -3.76 4.29 11.89
CA ARG A 64 -4.64 3.79 12.96
C ARG A 64 -3.91 3.13 14.12
N ARG A 65 -2.69 2.63 13.92
CA ARG A 65 -1.89 1.95 14.96
C ARG A 65 -1.12 2.93 15.84
N GLU A 66 -0.62 4.00 15.25
CA GLU A 66 -0.23 5.23 15.95
C GLU A 66 -0.91 6.36 15.18
N PRO A 67 -1.87 7.09 15.78
CA PRO A 67 -2.30 8.35 15.20
C PRO A 67 -1.03 9.16 14.97
N LEU A 68 -0.75 9.54 13.74
CA LEU A 68 0.37 10.45 13.42
C LEU A 68 0.34 11.67 14.37
N GLU A 69 -0.87 12.06 14.77
CA GLU A 69 -1.16 13.05 15.79
C GLU A 69 -0.50 12.78 17.16
N ASP A 70 -0.48 11.55 17.66
CA ASP A 70 0.13 11.20 18.95
C ASP A 70 1.66 11.26 18.87
N THR A 71 2.24 10.75 17.77
CA THR A 71 3.68 10.84 17.52
C THR A 71 4.11 12.29 17.36
N LEU A 72 3.36 13.10 16.60
CA LEU A 72 3.60 14.54 16.47
C LEU A 72 3.44 15.26 17.82
N ARG A 73 2.38 15.01 18.58
CA ARG A 73 2.16 15.61 19.91
C ARG A 73 3.28 15.28 20.89
N ARG A 74 3.84 14.07 20.84
CA ARG A 74 5.01 13.67 21.66
C ARG A 74 6.23 14.51 21.28
N VAL A 75 6.58 14.54 19.99
CA VAL A 75 7.74 15.30 19.49
C VAL A 75 7.59 16.80 19.78
N PHE A 76 6.44 17.40 19.48
CA PHE A 76 6.20 18.82 19.77
C PHE A 76 6.28 19.15 21.28
N ARG A 77 5.81 18.25 22.15
CA ARG A 77 5.89 18.44 23.62
C ARG A 77 7.33 18.37 24.12
N GLU A 78 8.14 17.47 23.57
CA GLU A 78 9.55 17.34 23.92
C GLU A 78 10.34 18.60 23.50
N GLU A 79 10.16 19.05 22.26
CA GLU A 79 10.81 20.26 21.74
C GLU A 79 10.39 21.55 22.48
N LEU A 80 9.09 21.70 22.80
CA LEU A 80 8.60 22.84 23.60
C LEU A 80 9.13 22.86 25.04
N ARG A 81 9.34 21.68 25.63
CA ARG A 81 9.95 21.56 26.98
C ARG A 81 11.43 21.92 26.95
N ALA A 82 12.16 21.45 25.94
CA ALA A 82 13.56 21.79 25.74
C ALA A 82 13.74 23.30 25.52
N TYR A 83 12.87 23.91 24.71
CA TYR A 83 12.85 25.37 24.48
C TYR A 83 12.61 26.14 25.79
N ARG A 84 11.59 25.78 26.56
CA ARG A 84 11.25 26.44 27.84
C ARG A 84 12.32 26.27 28.93
N ALA A 85 13.08 25.17 28.91
CA ALA A 85 14.19 24.95 29.83
C ALA A 85 15.43 25.79 29.48
N GLY A 86 15.64 26.10 28.19
CA GLY A 86 16.71 26.99 27.72
C GLY A 86 16.46 28.47 28.04
N THR A 87 15.21 28.94 28.00
CA THR A 87 14.88 30.36 28.25
C THR A 87 14.95 30.77 29.73
N ARG A 88 15.11 29.82 30.67
CA ARG A 88 15.19 30.08 32.12
C ARG A 88 16.62 30.19 32.67
N ARG A 89 17.63 30.14 31.79
CA ARG A 89 19.06 30.22 32.12
C ARG A 89 19.76 31.48 31.59
N ALA A 90 19.01 32.49 31.16
CA ALA A 90 19.52 33.81 30.83
C ALA A 90 19.07 34.83 31.87
#